data_AF-A0A7J3IG93-F1
#
_entry.id   AF-A0A7J3IG93-F1
#
_cell.length_a   1.000
_cell.length_b   1.000
_cell.length_c   1.000
_cell.angle_alpha   90.00
_cell.angle_beta   90.00
_cell.angle_gamma   90.00
#
_symmetry.space_group_name_H-M   'P 1'
#
loop_
_entity.id
_entity.type
_entity.pdbx_description
1 polymer ?
#
loop_
_entity_poly.entity_id
_entity_poly.type
_entity_poly.pdbx_seq_one_letter_code
_entity_poly.pdbx_strand_id
1 'polypeptide(L)'
;MFSMWVGRVLITAENEKWARVAAEVATGFASSIIGSPAEAGIERLVSANETPDGRVGALIQIYHRTRSDLKRQMVARIGQCVMTCPTTAAFNALEGTLRKVKVGRSLRFFGDGFQRRDEIYGRKVWRIPVMEGEFIVEDSFGVKRGIAGGNFLIMARDLKSGLAAAEAAVNAIYKNVRGVILPFPGGICRSGSKVGSLKYKIPASTNHLYCPTLRDTQPDSKVPKEANTIYEIVINGLGLSEVKMAMAEGIKAAAEVPGVVRISAGNYGGKLGQYN
;
A
#
# COMPACT_ATOMS: atom_id res chain seq x y z
N MET A 1 -2.75 -6.98 13.72
CA MET A 1 -2.25 -6.99 12.32
C MET A 1 -2.33 -8.40 11.74
N PHE A 2 -2.30 -8.53 10.41
CA PHE A 2 -2.49 -9.79 9.68
C PHE A 2 -1.28 -10.14 8.81
N SER A 3 -1.03 -11.43 8.60
CA SER A 3 -0.05 -11.88 7.61
C SER A 3 -0.68 -11.98 6.22
N MET A 4 -0.14 -11.24 5.25
CA MET A 4 -0.61 -11.24 3.86
C MET A 4 0.55 -11.53 2.91
N TRP A 5 0.25 -12.04 1.72
CA TRP A 5 1.24 -12.11 0.65
C TRP A 5 1.48 -10.72 0.09
N VAL A 6 2.74 -10.36 -0.09
CA VAL A 6 3.17 -9.10 -0.70
C VAL A 6 4.07 -9.37 -1.90
N GLY A 7 3.85 -8.61 -2.97
CA GLY A 7 4.80 -8.41 -4.07
C GLY A 7 5.29 -6.97 -4.06
N ARG A 8 6.59 -6.76 -4.34
CA ARG A 8 7.21 -5.44 -4.47
C ARG A 8 7.72 -5.27 -5.89
N VAL A 9 7.31 -4.20 -6.55
CA VAL A 9 7.57 -3.95 -7.96
C VAL A 9 8.31 -2.62 -8.08
N LEU A 10 9.40 -2.61 -8.83
CA LEU A 10 10.04 -1.39 -9.28
C LEU A 10 9.51 -1.07 -10.68
N ILE A 11 8.90 0.10 -10.83
CA ILE A 11 8.51 0.66 -12.12
C ILE A 11 9.53 1.74 -12.47
N THR A 12 10.27 1.58 -13.56
CA THR A 12 11.15 2.63 -14.07
C THR A 12 10.53 3.32 -15.27
N ALA A 13 10.88 4.57 -15.53
CA ALA A 13 10.36 5.36 -16.63
C ALA A 13 11.38 6.43 -17.05
N GLU A 14 11.08 7.16 -18.13
CA GLU A 14 11.96 8.23 -18.65
C GLU A 14 12.25 9.33 -17.62
N ASN A 15 11.26 9.67 -16.80
CA ASN A 15 11.39 10.70 -15.76
C ASN A 15 10.44 10.45 -14.59
N GLU A 16 10.59 11.24 -13.52
CA GLU A 16 9.82 11.06 -12.28
C GLU A 16 8.31 11.17 -12.53
N LYS A 17 7.89 12.07 -13.41
CA LYS A 17 6.47 12.26 -13.75
C LYS A 17 5.86 10.94 -14.25
N TRP A 18 6.48 10.26 -15.21
CA TRP A 18 5.93 9.02 -15.74
C TRP A 18 6.03 7.84 -14.78
N ALA A 19 7.12 7.73 -14.01
CA ALA A 19 7.24 6.72 -12.96
C ALA A 19 6.13 6.87 -11.90
N ARG A 20 5.86 8.12 -11.49
CA ARG A 20 4.80 8.45 -10.54
C ARG A 20 3.41 8.16 -11.12
N VAL A 21 3.11 8.59 -12.34
CA VAL A 21 1.82 8.32 -13.01
C VAL A 21 1.55 6.81 -13.08
N ALA A 22 2.53 6.02 -13.53
CA ALA A 22 2.39 4.56 -13.58
C ALA A 22 2.10 3.96 -12.20
N ALA A 23 2.83 4.41 -11.18
CA ALA A 23 2.68 3.93 -9.80
C ALA A 23 1.32 4.31 -9.20
N GLU A 24 0.86 5.54 -9.40
CA GLU A 24 -0.44 6.03 -8.91
C GLU A 24 -1.60 5.25 -9.54
N VAL A 25 -1.59 5.09 -10.87
CA VAL A 25 -2.64 4.33 -11.56
C VAL A 25 -2.60 2.85 -11.17
N ALA A 26 -1.41 2.24 -11.09
CA ALA A 26 -1.25 0.83 -10.71
C ALA A 26 -1.66 0.54 -9.26
N THR A 27 -1.59 1.53 -8.37
CA THR A 27 -1.94 1.40 -6.94
C THR A 27 -3.32 1.99 -6.62
N GLY A 28 -4.00 2.61 -7.57
CA GLY A 28 -5.38 3.09 -7.45
C GLY A 28 -6.40 1.97 -7.23
N PHE A 29 -7.56 2.32 -6.64
CA PHE A 29 -8.62 1.38 -6.24
C PHE A 29 -8.07 0.15 -5.49
N ALA A 30 -7.29 0.41 -4.44
CA ALA A 30 -6.59 -0.63 -3.69
C ALA A 30 -6.44 -0.30 -2.19
N SER A 31 -7.48 0.25 -1.56
CA SER A 31 -7.39 0.70 -0.17
C SER A 31 -7.54 -0.41 0.86
N SER A 32 -8.47 -1.33 0.64
CA SER A 32 -8.71 -2.47 1.52
C SER A 32 -9.32 -3.64 0.77
N ILE A 33 -8.79 -4.84 0.99
CA ILE A 33 -9.29 -6.09 0.39
C ILE A 33 -10.70 -6.51 0.85
N ILE A 34 -11.34 -5.72 1.73
CA ILE A 34 -12.74 -5.90 2.10
C ILE A 34 -13.65 -5.56 0.92
N GLY A 35 -13.28 -4.55 0.10
CA GLY A 35 -14.06 -4.13 -1.06
C GLY A 35 -13.24 -3.75 -2.30
N SER A 36 -11.94 -3.45 -2.14
CA SER A 36 -11.02 -3.25 -3.26
C SER A 36 -10.44 -4.59 -3.74
N PRO A 37 -10.04 -4.71 -5.02
CA PRO A 37 -9.43 -5.93 -5.55
C PRO A 37 -8.07 -6.32 -4.93
N ALA A 38 -7.38 -5.36 -4.31
CA ALA A 38 -6.11 -5.54 -3.62
C ALA A 38 -5.94 -4.49 -2.52
N GLU A 39 -4.90 -4.63 -1.71
CA GLU A 39 -4.28 -3.52 -1.00
C GLU A 39 -2.99 -3.13 -1.72
N ALA A 40 -2.82 -1.87 -2.10
CA ALA A 40 -1.62 -1.44 -2.81
C ALA A 40 -1.28 0.02 -2.51
N GLY A 41 -0.03 0.39 -2.71
CA GLY A 41 0.45 1.74 -2.50
C GLY A 41 1.86 1.95 -3.02
N ILE A 42 2.23 3.22 -3.16
CA ILE A 42 3.58 3.64 -3.50
C ILE A 42 4.40 3.59 -2.22
N GLU A 43 5.54 2.89 -2.23
CA GLU A 43 6.48 2.89 -1.12
C GLU A 43 7.33 4.15 -1.15
N ARG A 44 7.96 4.42 -2.30
CA ARG A 44 8.76 5.63 -2.56
C ARG A 44 9.17 5.72 -4.02
N LEU A 45 9.68 6.88 -4.39
CA LEU A 45 10.49 7.04 -5.59
C LEU A 45 11.95 6.64 -5.34
N VAL A 46 12.63 6.24 -6.41
CA VAL A 46 14.04 5.82 -6.41
C VAL A 46 14.80 6.53 -7.52
N SER A 47 16.06 6.84 -7.25
CA SER A 47 16.95 7.47 -8.22
C SER A 47 17.47 6.47 -9.26
N ALA A 48 17.99 6.99 -10.37
CA ALA A 48 18.64 6.18 -11.42
C ALA A 48 19.76 5.26 -10.92
N ASN A 49 20.43 5.63 -9.83
CA ASN A 49 21.54 4.85 -9.26
C ASN A 49 21.07 3.61 -8.49
N GLU A 50 19.76 3.49 -8.23
CA GLU A 50 19.16 2.39 -7.48
C GLU A 50 18.43 1.39 -8.39
N THR A 51 18.43 1.62 -9.70
CA THR A 51 17.64 0.85 -10.66
C THR A 51 18.52 0.06 -11.63
N PRO A 52 18.04 -1.10 -12.12
CA PRO A 52 18.85 -1.94 -13.00
C PRO A 52 19.13 -1.31 -14.36
N ASP A 53 18.23 -0.44 -14.85
CA ASP A 53 18.31 0.17 -16.17
C ASP A 53 18.84 1.62 -16.15
N GLY A 54 19.30 2.11 -14.98
CA GLY A 54 19.85 3.46 -14.86
C GLY A 54 18.83 4.58 -15.00
N ARG A 55 17.53 4.28 -14.87
CA ARG A 55 16.44 5.27 -14.98
C ARG A 55 15.77 5.52 -13.63
N VAL A 56 15.14 6.67 -13.46
CA VAL A 56 14.35 6.95 -12.25
C VAL A 56 13.17 5.98 -12.16
N GLY A 57 12.69 5.72 -10.94
CA GLY A 57 11.59 4.78 -10.75
C GLY A 57 10.75 4.99 -9.50
N ALA A 58 9.74 4.17 -9.38
CA ALA A 58 8.82 4.09 -8.26
C ALA A 58 8.74 2.65 -7.74
N LEU A 59 8.91 2.48 -6.45
CA LEU A 59 8.64 1.23 -5.76
C LEU A 59 7.18 1.20 -5.33
N ILE A 60 6.45 0.17 -5.73
CA ILE A 60 5.09 -0.10 -5.27
C ILE A 60 5.04 -1.44 -4.55
N GLN A 61 4.06 -1.57 -3.67
CA GLN A 61 3.73 -2.85 -3.03
C GLN A 61 2.27 -3.21 -3.28
N ILE A 62 2.01 -4.50 -3.50
CA ILE A 62 0.67 -5.06 -3.70
C ILE A 62 0.50 -6.23 -2.75
N TYR A 63 -0.63 -6.26 -2.04
CA TYR A 63 -0.95 -7.19 -0.98
C TYR A 63 -2.23 -7.97 -1.29
N HIS A 64 -2.22 -9.27 -0.98
CA HIS A 64 -3.43 -10.09 -0.96
C HIS A 64 -3.35 -11.24 0.05
N ARG A 65 -4.50 -11.83 0.41
CA ARG A 65 -4.61 -12.98 1.32
C ARG A 65 -3.93 -14.24 0.79
N THR A 66 -4.02 -14.49 -0.51
CA THR A 66 -3.49 -15.69 -1.17
C THR A 66 -2.46 -15.31 -2.23
N ARG A 67 -1.50 -16.21 -2.49
CA ARG A 67 -0.49 -16.02 -3.54
C ARG A 67 -1.11 -16.00 -4.95
N SER A 68 -2.20 -16.74 -5.15
CA SER A 68 -2.90 -16.80 -6.44
C SER A 68 -3.53 -15.45 -6.78
N ASP A 69 -4.28 -14.89 -5.82
CA ASP A 69 -4.90 -13.58 -6.00
C ASP A 69 -3.87 -12.47 -6.10
N LEU A 70 -2.79 -12.53 -5.30
CA LEU A 70 -1.67 -11.59 -5.45
C LEU A 70 -1.11 -11.64 -6.87
N LYS A 71 -0.83 -12.83 -7.41
CA LYS A 71 -0.37 -12.96 -8.80
C LYS A 71 -1.38 -12.35 -9.77
N ARG A 72 -2.68 -12.64 -9.61
CA ARG A 72 -3.75 -12.09 -10.46
C ARG A 72 -3.76 -10.56 -10.44
N GLN A 73 -3.65 -9.96 -9.26
CA GLN A 73 -3.62 -8.51 -9.09
C GLN A 73 -2.34 -7.88 -9.64
N MET A 74 -1.17 -8.50 -9.44
CA MET A 74 0.08 -8.02 -10.04
C MET A 74 0.03 -8.07 -11.58
N VAL A 75 -0.46 -9.16 -12.17
CA VAL A 75 -0.63 -9.27 -13.64
C VAL A 75 -1.59 -8.21 -14.15
N ALA A 76 -2.76 -8.05 -13.53
CA ALA A 76 -3.75 -7.07 -13.97
C ALA A 76 -3.23 -5.64 -13.87
N ARG A 77 -2.62 -5.27 -12.74
CA ARG A 77 -2.13 -3.90 -12.50
C ARG A 77 -0.90 -3.57 -13.33
N ILE A 78 0.07 -4.48 -13.45
CA ILE A 78 1.23 -4.24 -14.32
C ILE A 78 0.78 -4.21 -15.79
N GLY A 79 -0.09 -5.12 -16.21
CA GLY A 79 -0.55 -5.18 -17.60
C GLY A 79 -1.45 -4.02 -18.03
N GLN A 80 -2.31 -3.50 -17.15
CA GLN A 80 -3.31 -2.48 -17.52
C GLN A 80 -2.93 -1.06 -17.08
N CYS A 81 -1.92 -0.92 -16.22
CA CYS A 81 -1.52 0.39 -15.69
C CYS A 81 -0.04 0.71 -15.90
N VAL A 82 0.83 -0.30 -16.00
CA VAL A 82 2.28 -0.09 -16.22
C VAL A 82 2.61 -0.27 -17.69
N MET A 83 2.35 -1.44 -18.27
CA MET A 83 2.60 -1.73 -19.71
C MET A 83 1.96 -0.71 -20.66
N THR A 84 0.82 -0.14 -20.27
CA THR A 84 0.08 0.88 -21.03
C THR A 84 0.55 2.30 -20.74
N CYS A 85 1.39 2.51 -19.73
CA CYS A 85 1.93 3.81 -19.36
C CYS A 85 3.23 4.08 -20.14
N PRO A 86 3.39 5.28 -20.73
CA PRO A 86 4.55 5.64 -21.53
C PRO A 86 5.88 5.40 -20.83
N THR A 87 6.85 4.91 -21.60
CA THR A 87 8.27 4.73 -21.27
C THR A 87 8.56 3.66 -20.22
N THR A 88 7.56 2.97 -19.69
CA THR A 88 7.77 2.19 -18.46
C THR A 88 8.48 0.85 -18.68
N ALA A 89 9.17 0.38 -17.64
CA ALA A 89 9.56 -1.01 -17.47
C ALA A 89 9.21 -1.49 -16.05
N ALA A 90 9.06 -2.80 -15.85
CA ALA A 90 8.68 -3.39 -14.57
C ALA A 90 9.65 -4.49 -14.10
N PHE A 91 10.30 -4.25 -12.97
CA PHE A 91 11.33 -5.13 -12.39
C PHE A 91 10.96 -5.64 -11.00
N ASN A 92 11.47 -6.82 -10.66
CA ASN A 92 11.33 -7.39 -9.34
C ASN A 92 12.11 -6.57 -8.31
N ALA A 93 11.41 -6.03 -7.30
CA ALA A 93 12.04 -5.29 -6.21
C ALA A 93 12.10 -6.09 -4.90
N LEU A 94 11.79 -7.39 -4.96
CA LEU A 94 11.90 -8.33 -3.85
C LEU A 94 12.80 -9.51 -4.25
N GLU A 95 14.11 -9.28 -4.21
CA GLU A 95 15.11 -10.28 -4.58
C GLU A 95 15.33 -11.31 -3.46
N GLY A 96 15.98 -12.44 -3.79
CA GLY A 96 16.32 -13.49 -2.81
C GLY A 96 15.14 -14.26 -2.20
N THR A 97 13.89 -14.02 -2.61
CA THR A 97 12.74 -14.73 -2.05
C THR A 97 12.63 -16.17 -2.54
N LEU A 98 12.34 -17.09 -1.62
CA LEU A 98 12.06 -18.52 -1.91
C LEU A 98 10.88 -18.72 -2.88
N ARG A 99 9.89 -17.82 -2.86
CA ARG A 99 8.69 -17.92 -3.67
C ARG A 99 8.67 -16.78 -4.70
N LYS A 100 8.36 -17.12 -5.94
CA LYS A 100 8.16 -16.16 -7.02
C LYS A 100 6.84 -16.40 -7.72
N VAL A 101 6.29 -15.36 -8.34
CA VAL A 101 5.11 -15.42 -9.22
C VAL A 101 5.49 -14.96 -10.63
N LYS A 102 5.06 -15.74 -11.62
CA LYS A 102 5.40 -15.59 -13.04
C LYS A 102 4.57 -14.47 -13.71
N VAL A 103 4.81 -13.20 -13.37
CA VAL A 103 4.03 -12.05 -13.89
C VAL A 103 4.43 -11.69 -15.31
N GLY A 104 5.71 -11.35 -15.57
CA GLY A 104 6.17 -11.02 -16.92
C GLY A 104 5.94 -12.17 -17.88
N ARG A 105 6.13 -13.41 -17.41
CA ARG A 105 5.74 -14.59 -18.19
C ARG A 105 4.26 -14.59 -18.55
N SER A 106 3.34 -14.20 -17.67
CA SER A 106 1.92 -14.10 -18.03
C SER A 106 1.65 -12.96 -19.01
N LEU A 107 2.30 -11.80 -18.84
CA LEU A 107 2.10 -10.62 -19.69
C LEU A 107 2.66 -10.79 -21.11
N ARG A 108 3.72 -11.60 -21.28
CA ARG A 108 4.40 -11.82 -22.56
C ARG A 108 3.47 -12.18 -23.72
N PHE A 109 2.35 -12.84 -23.43
CA PHE A 109 1.40 -13.26 -24.46
C PHE A 109 0.72 -12.07 -25.17
N PHE A 110 0.75 -10.87 -24.59
CA PHE A 110 0.31 -9.65 -25.27
C PHE A 110 1.12 -9.36 -26.53
N GLY A 111 2.38 -9.82 -26.61
CA GLY A 111 3.21 -9.67 -27.80
C GLY A 111 2.84 -10.58 -28.96
N ASP A 112 1.79 -11.41 -28.84
CA ASP A 112 1.21 -12.23 -29.92
C ASP A 112 2.24 -13.03 -30.76
N GLY A 113 3.23 -13.63 -30.10
CA GLY A 113 4.29 -14.41 -30.75
C GLY A 113 5.54 -13.60 -31.10
N PHE A 114 5.47 -12.27 -31.09
CA PHE A 114 6.60 -11.37 -31.35
C PHE A 114 7.43 -11.04 -30.10
N GLN A 115 6.96 -11.42 -28.91
CA GLN A 115 7.72 -11.23 -27.67
C GLN A 115 9.05 -12.01 -27.69
N ARG A 116 10.10 -11.41 -27.15
CA ARG A 116 11.43 -12.04 -27.01
C ARG A 116 11.76 -12.26 -25.54
N ARG A 117 12.38 -13.40 -25.23
CA ARG A 117 13.04 -13.62 -23.94
C ARG A 117 14.44 -13.03 -24.04
N ASP A 118 14.86 -12.33 -23.00
CA ASP A 118 16.18 -11.70 -22.95
C ASP A 118 16.79 -11.75 -21.54
N GLU A 119 18.07 -11.44 -21.44
CA GLU A 119 18.76 -11.21 -20.17
C GLU A 119 19.45 -9.85 -20.22
N ILE A 120 18.82 -8.84 -19.60
CA ILE A 120 19.29 -7.44 -19.62
C ILE A 120 19.47 -6.99 -18.17
N TYR A 121 20.54 -6.25 -17.89
CA TYR A 121 20.88 -5.76 -16.54
C TYR A 121 21.01 -6.89 -15.49
N GLY A 122 21.46 -8.08 -15.93
CA GLY A 122 21.53 -9.28 -15.09
C GLY A 122 20.17 -9.86 -14.72
N ARG A 123 19.09 -9.46 -15.43
CA ARG A 123 17.72 -9.87 -15.14
C ARG A 123 17.12 -10.61 -16.31
N LYS A 124 16.42 -11.71 -16.01
CA LYS A 124 15.65 -12.47 -17.00
C LYS A 124 14.35 -11.74 -17.30
N VAL A 125 14.23 -11.18 -18.50
CA VAL A 125 13.11 -10.33 -18.89
C VAL A 125 12.38 -10.86 -20.11
N TRP A 126 11.18 -10.34 -20.32
CA TRP A 126 10.46 -10.38 -21.57
C TRP A 126 10.45 -8.98 -22.18
N ARG A 127 10.76 -8.92 -23.48
CA ARG A 127 10.63 -7.72 -24.31
C ARG A 127 9.38 -7.90 -25.16
N ILE A 128 8.37 -7.08 -24.90
CA ILE A 128 7.05 -7.17 -25.53
C ILE A 128 6.90 -5.98 -26.49
N PRO A 129 6.81 -6.22 -27.81
CA PRO A 129 6.57 -5.14 -28.76
C PRO A 129 5.24 -4.43 -28.46
N VAL A 130 5.28 -3.10 -28.43
CA VAL A 130 4.13 -2.21 -28.22
C VAL A 130 4.27 -0.99 -29.13
N MET A 131 3.24 -0.14 -29.24
CA MET A 131 3.27 1.01 -30.16
C MET A 131 4.45 1.97 -29.92
N GLU A 132 4.84 2.17 -28.66
CA GLU A 132 5.96 3.04 -28.29
C GLU A 132 7.34 2.43 -28.58
N GLY A 133 7.40 1.11 -28.82
CA GLY A 133 8.64 0.35 -28.93
C GLY A 133 8.53 -0.98 -28.21
N GLU A 134 9.15 -1.11 -27.04
CA GLU A 134 9.12 -2.35 -26.25
C GLU A 134 8.78 -2.08 -24.78
N PHE A 135 7.84 -2.86 -24.24
CA PHE A 135 7.66 -2.97 -22.80
C PHE A 135 8.57 -4.07 -22.24
N ILE A 136 9.46 -3.68 -21.32
CA ILE A 136 10.37 -4.61 -20.64
C ILE A 136 9.78 -5.00 -19.28
N VAL A 137 9.64 -6.31 -19.05
CA VAL A 137 9.15 -6.85 -17.77
C VAL A 137 9.90 -8.09 -17.33
N GLU A 138 10.31 -8.14 -16.06
CA GLU A 138 11.01 -9.30 -15.49
C GLU A 138 10.11 -10.56 -15.51
N ASP A 139 10.66 -11.74 -15.86
CA ASP A 139 9.88 -12.98 -16.04
C ASP A 139 9.04 -13.33 -14.80
N SER A 140 9.63 -13.13 -13.63
CA SER A 140 9.08 -13.54 -12.34
C SER A 140 9.40 -12.54 -11.24
N PHE A 141 8.45 -12.32 -10.34
CA PHE A 141 8.56 -11.38 -9.23
C PHE A 141 8.59 -12.14 -7.90
N GLY A 142 9.46 -11.72 -6.99
CA GLY A 142 9.53 -12.26 -5.64
C GLY A 142 8.28 -11.94 -4.83
N VAL A 143 7.87 -12.89 -4.00
CA VAL A 143 6.76 -12.71 -3.07
C VAL A 143 7.11 -13.31 -1.72
N LYS A 144 6.67 -12.64 -0.65
CA LYS A 144 6.83 -13.12 0.73
C LYS A 144 5.56 -12.88 1.54
N ARG A 145 5.55 -13.34 2.78
CA ARG A 145 4.59 -12.89 3.78
C ARG A 145 5.06 -11.54 4.36
N GLY A 146 4.23 -10.52 4.23
CA GLY A 146 4.36 -9.23 4.88
C GLY A 146 3.30 -9.06 5.97
N ILE A 147 3.25 -7.86 6.55
CA ILE A 147 2.33 -7.46 7.60
C ILE A 147 1.34 -6.44 7.03
N ALA A 148 0.05 -6.66 7.26
CA ALA A 148 -1.01 -5.73 6.87
C ALA A 148 -1.83 -5.28 8.08
N GLY A 149 -2.30 -4.03 8.05
CA GLY A 149 -3.20 -3.47 9.06
C GLY A 149 -2.52 -3.07 10.37
N GLY A 150 -1.22 -2.74 10.36
CA GLY A 150 -0.64 -1.91 11.42
C GLY A 150 -1.35 -0.57 11.42
N ASN A 151 -1.74 -0.04 12.58
CA ASN A 151 -2.51 1.19 12.60
C ASN A 151 -2.36 1.98 13.90
N PHE A 152 -2.66 3.26 13.82
CA PHE A 152 -2.95 4.10 14.98
C PHE A 152 -4.04 5.12 14.64
N LEU A 153 -4.74 5.56 15.68
CA LEU A 153 -5.82 6.53 15.63
C LEU A 153 -5.33 7.86 16.17
N ILE A 154 -5.62 8.94 15.45
CA ILE A 154 -5.35 10.32 15.85
C ILE A 154 -6.69 10.96 16.21
N MET A 155 -6.87 11.30 17.48
CA MET A 155 -8.08 11.96 17.98
C MET A 155 -7.76 13.42 18.25
N ALA A 156 -8.46 14.34 17.59
CA ALA A 156 -8.18 15.76 17.64
C ALA A 156 -9.43 16.60 17.96
N ARG A 157 -9.21 17.82 18.47
CA ARG A 157 -10.26 18.74 18.87
C ARG A 157 -11.16 19.20 17.73
N ASP A 158 -10.61 19.26 16.52
CA ASP A 158 -11.30 19.72 15.32
C ASP A 158 -10.70 19.09 14.06
N LEU A 159 -11.40 19.29 12.94
CA LEU A 159 -11.04 18.72 11.65
C LEU A 159 -9.67 19.18 11.17
N LYS A 160 -9.37 20.47 11.34
CA LYS A 160 -8.13 21.09 10.85
C LYS A 160 -6.92 20.47 11.56
N SER A 161 -6.98 20.39 12.89
CA SER A 161 -5.93 19.79 13.72
C SER A 161 -5.78 18.29 13.43
N GLY A 162 -6.90 17.58 13.27
CA GLY A 162 -6.88 16.14 12.97
C GLY A 162 -6.26 15.82 11.61
N LEU A 163 -6.64 16.57 10.56
CA LEU A 163 -6.10 16.36 9.22
C LEU A 163 -4.62 16.75 9.16
N ALA A 164 -4.24 17.89 9.74
CA ALA A 164 -2.84 18.32 9.80
C ALA A 164 -1.95 17.29 10.51
N ALA A 165 -2.43 16.70 11.61
CA ALA A 165 -1.73 15.62 12.32
C ALA A 165 -1.61 14.33 11.49
N ALA A 166 -2.65 13.97 10.75
CA ALA A 166 -2.64 12.81 9.86
C ALA A 166 -1.66 13.01 8.69
N GLU A 167 -1.66 14.19 8.05
CA GLU A 167 -0.73 14.55 6.99
C GLU A 167 0.72 14.59 7.50
N ALA A 168 0.97 15.18 8.67
CA ALA A 168 2.28 15.17 9.31
C ALA A 168 2.79 13.74 9.55
N ALA A 169 1.92 12.84 10.00
CA ALA A 169 2.25 11.44 10.18
C ALA A 169 2.59 10.73 8.87
N VAL A 170 1.77 10.90 7.83
CA VAL A 170 2.01 10.33 6.50
C VAL A 170 3.36 10.80 5.95
N ASN A 171 3.64 12.10 6.04
CA ASN A 171 4.89 12.69 5.57
C ASN A 171 6.10 12.14 6.34
N ALA A 172 6.02 12.03 7.66
CA ALA A 172 7.08 11.47 8.50
C ALA A 172 7.37 10.00 8.14
N ILE A 173 6.32 9.20 7.95
CA ILE A 173 6.44 7.79 7.56
C ILE A 173 7.16 7.67 6.22
N TYR A 174 6.70 8.39 5.18
CA TYR A 174 7.34 8.32 3.86
C TYR A 174 8.78 8.82 3.85
N LYS A 175 9.08 9.87 4.63
CA LYS A 175 10.43 10.42 4.73
C LYS A 175 11.39 9.45 5.41
N ASN A 176 10.98 8.89 6.55
CA ASN A 176 11.89 8.22 7.48
C ASN A 176 11.89 6.69 7.36
N VAL A 177 10.85 6.09 6.77
CA VAL A 177 10.69 4.63 6.75
C VAL A 177 10.68 4.09 5.33
N ARG A 178 11.25 2.89 5.16
CA ARG A 178 11.32 2.15 3.90
C ARG A 178 10.56 0.83 4.05
N GLY A 179 10.12 0.25 2.95
CA GLY A 179 9.44 -1.04 2.98
C GLY A 179 8.01 -1.00 3.53
N VAL A 180 7.36 0.16 3.61
CA VAL A 180 5.95 0.32 4.02
C VAL A 180 5.14 1.06 2.97
N ILE A 181 3.82 0.86 3.00
CA ILE A 181 2.83 1.64 2.24
C ILE A 181 1.67 2.03 3.14
N LEU A 182 0.98 3.10 2.76
CA LEU A 182 -0.26 3.57 3.38
C LEU A 182 -1.40 3.46 2.35
N PRO A 183 -2.17 2.36 2.31
CA PRO A 183 -3.02 2.03 1.17
C PRO A 183 -4.28 2.91 1.05
N PHE A 184 -4.65 3.64 2.09
CA PHE A 184 -5.83 4.51 2.07
C PHE A 184 -5.57 5.81 1.27
N PRO A 185 -6.62 6.53 0.82
CA PRO A 185 -6.46 7.78 0.08
C PRO A 185 -5.59 8.78 0.84
N GLY A 186 -4.50 9.24 0.22
CA GLY A 186 -3.51 10.12 0.87
C GLY A 186 -2.81 9.50 2.08
N GLY A 187 -2.92 8.18 2.26
CA GLY A 187 -2.45 7.45 3.44
C GLY A 187 -3.38 7.53 4.67
N ILE A 188 -4.58 8.10 4.53
CA ILE A 188 -5.44 8.47 5.66
C ILE A 188 -6.82 7.79 5.54
N CYS A 189 -7.22 7.06 6.58
CA CYS A 189 -8.55 6.49 6.72
C CYS A 189 -9.42 7.39 7.59
N ARG A 190 -10.49 7.96 7.01
CA ARG A 190 -11.47 8.78 7.75
C ARG A 190 -12.66 8.00 8.30
N SER A 191 -12.93 6.82 7.74
CA SER A 191 -14.18 6.11 7.98
C SER A 191 -14.13 5.28 9.26
N GLY A 192 -13.01 4.61 9.52
CA GLY A 192 -12.88 3.57 10.54
C GLY A 192 -13.84 2.40 10.31
N SER A 193 -13.45 1.18 10.65
CA SER A 193 -14.35 0.03 10.52
C SER A 193 -14.25 -0.94 11.68
N LYS A 194 -15.35 -1.65 11.91
CA LYS A 194 -15.40 -2.85 12.74
C LYS A 194 -15.82 -4.04 11.91
N VAL A 195 -15.45 -5.24 12.36
CA VAL A 195 -15.87 -6.50 11.72
C VAL A 195 -17.38 -6.68 11.89
N GLY A 196 -18.04 -7.08 10.81
CA GLY A 196 -19.48 -7.33 10.79
C GLY A 196 -20.33 -6.07 10.91
N SER A 197 -21.60 -6.27 11.26
CA SER A 197 -22.56 -5.21 11.54
C SER A 197 -23.55 -5.69 12.59
N LEU A 198 -24.07 -4.74 13.38
CA LEU A 198 -25.10 -5.00 14.39
C LEU A 198 -26.48 -5.22 13.78
N LYS A 199 -26.71 -4.73 12.54
CA LYS A 199 -28.03 -4.69 11.91
C LYS A 199 -28.13 -5.46 10.58
N TYR A 200 -27.01 -5.67 9.89
CA TYR A 200 -26.99 -6.16 8.50
C TYR A 200 -25.98 -7.29 8.31
N LYS A 201 -26.20 -8.15 7.31
CA LYS A 201 -25.24 -9.21 6.92
C LYS A 201 -24.17 -8.65 5.97
N ILE A 202 -23.26 -7.85 6.50
CA ILE A 202 -22.14 -7.24 5.76
C ILE A 202 -20.80 -7.51 6.46
N PRO A 203 -19.67 -7.61 5.73
CA PRO A 203 -18.39 -8.02 6.30
C PRO A 203 -17.75 -6.96 7.21
N ALA A 204 -18.06 -5.69 7.00
CA ALA A 204 -17.59 -4.58 7.82
C ALA A 204 -18.63 -3.45 7.85
N SER A 205 -18.60 -2.67 8.92
CA SER A 205 -19.43 -1.47 9.09
C SER A 205 -18.68 -0.40 9.89
N THR A 206 -19.26 0.79 10.02
CA THR A 206 -18.64 1.89 10.80
C THR A 206 -18.24 1.44 12.21
N ASN A 207 -17.09 1.90 12.66
CA ASN A 207 -16.67 1.72 14.04
C ASN A 207 -17.34 2.77 14.93
N HIS A 208 -18.62 2.57 15.21
CA HIS A 208 -19.47 3.45 16.02
C HIS A 208 -18.85 3.90 17.35
N LEU A 209 -18.02 3.07 17.99
CA LEU A 209 -17.32 3.41 19.23
C LEU A 209 -16.33 4.57 19.08
N TYR A 210 -15.85 4.81 17.85
CA TYR A 210 -14.93 5.89 17.51
C TYR A 210 -15.58 6.95 16.60
N CYS A 211 -16.92 7.05 16.59
CA CYS A 211 -17.63 8.08 15.85
C CYS A 211 -17.94 9.29 16.76
N PRO A 212 -17.32 10.47 16.54
CA PRO A 212 -17.58 11.64 17.40
C PRO A 212 -19.04 12.06 17.46
N THR A 213 -19.77 11.93 16.34
CA THR A 213 -21.21 12.25 16.24
C THR A 213 -22.11 11.32 17.05
N LEU A 214 -21.61 10.17 17.49
CA LEU A 214 -22.35 9.19 18.28
C LEU A 214 -21.89 9.16 19.74
N ARG A 215 -20.88 9.94 20.13
CA ARG A 215 -20.26 9.91 21.47
C ARG A 215 -21.28 9.97 22.60
N ASP A 216 -22.24 10.88 22.52
CA ASP A 216 -23.18 11.14 23.61
C ASP A 216 -24.38 10.15 23.61
N THR A 217 -24.53 9.33 22.55
CA THR A 217 -25.60 8.32 22.43
C THR A 217 -25.07 6.88 22.53
N GLN A 218 -23.74 6.68 22.55
CA GLN A 218 -23.11 5.37 22.70
C GLN A 218 -22.46 5.27 24.08
N PRO A 219 -23.06 4.52 25.03
CA PRO A 219 -22.56 4.44 26.42
C PRO A 219 -21.11 3.97 26.53
N ASP A 220 -20.64 3.16 25.58
CA ASP A 220 -19.31 2.57 25.53
C ASP A 220 -18.36 3.29 24.54
N SER A 221 -18.71 4.52 24.15
CA SER A 221 -17.89 5.34 23.27
C SER A 221 -16.44 5.44 23.75
N LYS A 222 -15.52 5.37 22.79
CA LYS A 222 -14.07 5.50 22.98
C LYS A 222 -13.57 6.89 22.56
N VAL A 223 -14.46 7.81 22.21
CA VAL A 223 -14.13 9.18 21.82
C VAL A 223 -13.96 10.05 23.07
N PRO A 224 -12.78 10.65 23.31
CA PRO A 224 -12.59 11.64 24.38
C PRO A 224 -13.57 12.81 24.25
N LYS A 225 -13.94 13.44 25.37
CA LYS A 225 -14.90 14.56 25.37
C LYS A 225 -14.43 15.74 24.52
N GLU A 226 -13.12 15.96 24.50
CA GLU A 226 -12.45 17.05 23.81
C GLU A 226 -12.23 16.76 22.32
N ALA A 227 -12.41 15.52 21.86
CA ALA A 227 -12.15 15.13 20.48
C ALA A 227 -13.43 15.18 19.62
N ASN A 228 -13.34 15.88 18.48
CA ASN A 228 -14.43 15.98 17.50
C ASN A 228 -14.06 15.43 16.12
N THR A 229 -12.80 15.01 15.92
CA THR A 229 -12.36 14.38 14.68
C THR A 229 -11.41 13.23 14.99
N ILE A 230 -11.56 12.13 14.27
CA ILE A 230 -10.67 10.97 14.38
C ILE A 230 -10.26 10.54 12.97
N TYR A 231 -8.95 10.39 12.78
CA TYR A 231 -8.36 9.76 11.60
C TYR A 231 -7.60 8.50 12.00
N GLU A 232 -7.51 7.55 11.09
CA GLU A 232 -6.74 6.32 11.23
C GLU A 232 -5.65 6.30 10.15
N ILE A 233 -4.41 6.01 10.56
CA ILE A 233 -3.33 5.70 9.63
C ILE A 233 -3.18 4.19 9.60
N VAL A 234 -3.36 3.58 8.42
CA VAL A 234 -3.18 2.13 8.22
C VAL A 234 -1.91 1.90 7.42
N ILE A 235 -1.12 0.94 7.88
CA ILE A 235 0.24 0.66 7.44
C ILE A 235 0.36 -0.81 7.09
N ASN A 236 0.79 -1.07 5.86
CA ASN A 236 1.26 -2.38 5.44
C ASN A 236 2.78 -2.33 5.25
N GLY A 237 3.49 -3.41 5.54
CA GLY A 237 4.94 -3.46 5.42
C GLY A 237 5.50 -4.84 5.08
N LEU A 238 6.73 -4.84 4.55
CA LEU A 238 7.44 -6.07 4.18
C LEU A 238 7.78 -6.96 5.39
N GLY A 239 7.70 -6.41 6.60
CA GLY A 239 7.96 -7.09 7.86
C GLY A 239 7.43 -6.30 9.06
N LEU A 240 7.54 -6.90 10.25
CA LEU A 240 7.02 -6.32 11.49
C LEU A 240 7.87 -5.14 11.96
N SER A 241 9.19 -5.19 11.75
CA SER A 241 10.12 -4.11 12.08
C SER A 241 9.72 -2.82 11.37
N GLU A 242 9.46 -2.90 10.07
CA GLU A 242 9.13 -1.72 9.26
C GLU A 242 7.79 -1.11 9.68
N VAL A 243 6.78 -1.94 9.96
CA VAL A 243 5.48 -1.46 10.47
C VAL A 243 5.63 -0.78 11.85
N LYS A 244 6.41 -1.37 12.77
CA LYS A 244 6.66 -0.77 14.09
C LYS A 244 7.36 0.60 13.98
N MET A 245 8.37 0.71 13.10
CA MET A 245 9.06 1.98 12.86
C MET A 245 8.10 3.02 12.26
N ALA A 246 7.29 2.63 11.27
CA ALA A 246 6.30 3.53 10.68
C ALA A 246 5.25 4.01 11.69
N MET A 247 4.75 3.13 12.56
CA MET A 247 3.87 3.54 13.65
C MET A 247 4.57 4.53 14.58
N ALA A 248 5.81 4.25 15.00
CA ALA A 248 6.55 5.12 15.90
C ALA A 248 6.77 6.53 15.30
N GLU A 249 7.24 6.61 14.06
CA GLU A 249 7.49 7.89 13.37
C GLU A 249 6.20 8.67 13.11
N GLY A 250 5.14 7.99 12.66
CA GLY A 250 3.84 8.61 12.45
C GLY A 250 3.20 9.14 13.74
N ILE A 251 3.30 8.39 14.84
CA ILE A 251 2.77 8.80 16.15
C ILE A 251 3.51 10.02 16.70
N LYS A 252 4.85 10.03 16.64
CA LYS A 252 5.64 11.19 17.10
C LYS A 252 5.24 12.45 16.33
N ALA A 253 5.22 12.38 15.00
CA ALA A 253 4.87 13.53 14.16
C ALA A 253 3.43 14.00 14.37
N ALA A 254 2.46 13.09 14.52
CA ALA A 254 1.08 13.45 14.83
C ALA A 254 0.98 14.15 16.20
N ALA A 255 1.67 13.65 17.22
CA ALA A 255 1.59 14.17 18.58
C ALA A 255 2.16 15.60 18.74
N GLU A 256 3.02 16.04 17.82
CA GLU A 256 3.57 17.41 17.80
C GLU A 256 2.55 18.45 17.30
N VAL A 257 1.47 18.03 16.64
CA VAL A 257 0.47 18.96 16.08
C VAL A 257 -0.47 19.48 17.18
N PRO A 258 -0.55 20.82 17.39
CA PRO A 258 -1.48 21.40 18.34
C PRO A 258 -2.93 21.00 18.03
N GLY A 259 -3.65 20.54 19.06
CA GLY A 259 -5.04 20.10 18.90
C GLY A 259 -5.23 18.59 18.84
N VAL A 260 -4.16 17.80 18.78
CA VAL A 260 -4.23 16.37 19.06
C VAL A 260 -4.50 16.16 20.55
N VAL A 261 -5.54 15.39 20.85
CA VAL A 261 -6.02 15.06 22.19
C VAL A 261 -5.46 13.73 22.65
N ARG A 262 -5.48 12.73 21.76
CA ARG A 262 -5.09 11.36 22.10
C ARG A 262 -4.64 10.59 20.87
N ILE A 263 -3.63 9.74 21.07
CA ILE A 263 -3.28 8.66 20.16
C ILE A 263 -3.79 7.33 20.73
N SER A 264 -4.35 6.48 19.87
CA SER A 264 -4.78 5.12 20.21
C SER A 264 -4.47 4.17 19.06
N ALA A 265 -4.93 2.92 19.12
CA ALA A 265 -4.87 1.98 18.02
C ALA A 265 -6.14 1.11 17.97
N GLY A 266 -6.58 0.80 16.76
CA GLY A 266 -7.63 -0.18 16.50
C GLY A 266 -7.09 -1.60 16.67
N ASN A 267 -7.80 -2.40 17.45
CA ASN A 267 -7.53 -3.83 17.58
C ASN A 267 -8.84 -4.63 17.62
N TYR A 268 -8.74 -5.93 17.40
CA TYR A 268 -9.87 -6.86 17.41
C TYR A 268 -9.86 -7.77 18.65
N GLY A 269 -9.44 -7.22 19.80
CA GLY A 269 -9.34 -7.93 21.08
C GLY A 269 -8.36 -9.11 21.08
N GLY A 270 -7.35 -9.08 20.20
CA GLY A 270 -6.37 -10.17 20.04
C GLY A 270 -6.92 -11.43 19.37
N LYS A 271 -8.18 -11.44 18.91
CA LYS A 271 -8.84 -12.67 18.42
C LYS A 271 -8.67 -12.95 16.93
N LEU A 272 -8.30 -11.95 16.13
CA LEU A 272 -8.24 -12.06 14.67
C LEU A 272 -6.83 -11.93 14.09
N GLY A 273 -6.00 -11.05 14.66
CA GLY A 273 -4.65 -10.77 14.16
C GLY A 273 -3.60 -11.69 14.77
N GLN A 274 -2.56 -12.01 13.99
CA GLN A 274 -1.41 -12.80 14.45
C GLN A 274 -0.37 -11.96 15.20
N TYR A 275 -0.47 -10.63 15.09
CA TYR A 275 0.45 -9.67 15.69
C TYR A 275 -0.36 -8.59 16.41
N ASN A 276 0.11 -8.20 17.60
CA ASN A 276 -0.42 -7.13 18.43
C ASN A 276 0.61 -6.00 18.52
#